data_AF-A0A964ZMI8-F1
#
_entry.id   AF-A0A964ZMI8-F1
#
_cell.length_a   1.000
_cell.length_b   1.000
_cell.length_c   1.000
_cell.angle_alpha   90.00
_cell.angle_beta   90.00
_cell.angle_gamma   90.00
#
_symmetry.space_group_name_H-M   'P 1'
#
loop_
_entity.id
_entity.type
_entity.pdbx_description
1 polymer ?
#
loop_
_entity_poly.entity_id
_entity_poly.type
_entity_poly.pdbx_seq_one_letter_code
_entity_poly.pdbx_strand_id
1 'polypeptide(L)' 'TVAYTAKDAGVWAWHCHILTHAETPTGMRYMVTAVIVADK' A
#
# COMPACT_ATOMS: atom_id res chain seq x y z
N THR A 1 15.43 0.85 -7.87
CA THR A 1 15.14 1.15 -6.44
C THR A 1 14.14 2.27 -6.37
N VAL A 2 13.17 2.20 -5.45
CA VAL A 2 12.24 3.30 -5.17
C VAL A 2 12.57 3.86 -3.80
N ALA A 3 12.65 5.19 -3.69
CA ALA A 3 12.84 5.91 -2.43
C ALA A 3 11.74 6.96 -2.29
N TYR A 4 11.21 7.11 -1.07
CA TYR A 4 10.17 8.09 -0.75
C TYR A 4 10.48 8.77 0.59
N THR A 5 10.01 10.00 0.75
CA THR A 5 10.07 10.74 2.02
C THR A 5 8.70 10.68 2.69
N ALA A 6 8.60 10.04 3.84
CA ALA A 6 7.37 10.00 4.62
C ALA A 6 7.07 11.40 5.21
N LYS A 7 6.05 12.08 4.69
CA LYS A 7 5.62 13.41 5.15
C LYS A 7 4.38 13.36 6.04
N ASP A 8 3.48 12.44 5.72
CA ASP A 8 2.14 12.40 6.29
C ASP A 8 1.94 11.08 7.05
N ALA A 9 1.65 11.20 8.35
CA ALA A 9 1.33 10.05 9.20
C ALA A 9 0.03 9.39 8.72
N GLY A 10 -0.01 8.06 8.76
CA GLY A 10 -1.16 7.28 8.32
C GLY A 10 -0.80 5.91 7.77
N VAL A 11 -1.85 5.21 7.30
CA VAL A 11 -1.73 3.92 6.62
C VAL A 11 -1.97 4.14 5.13
N TRP A 12 -0.96 3.83 4.33
CA TRP A 12 -0.96 4.05 2.89
C TRP A 12 -0.99 2.72 2.15
N ALA A 13 -1.84 2.61 1.14
CA ALA A 13 -1.89 1.42 0.29
C ALA A 13 -0.69 1.42 -0.67
N TRP A 14 0.09 0.35 -0.62
CA TRP A 14 1.14 0.08 -1.60
C TRP A 14 0.79 -1.19 -2.36
N HIS A 15 0.48 -1.07 -3.65
CA HIS A 15 -0.02 -2.19 -4.43
C HIS A 15 0.34 -2.11 -5.91
N CYS A 16 0.17 -3.21 -6.62
CA CYS A 16 0.24 -3.21 -8.08
C CYS A 16 -0.94 -2.43 -8.68
N HIS A 17 -0.70 -1.65 -9.73
CA HIS A 17 -1.75 -0.90 -10.42
C HIS A 17 -2.59 -1.76 -11.39
N ILE A 18 -2.32 -3.07 -11.49
CA ILE A 18 -3.20 -4.04 -12.13
C ILE A 18 -4.17 -4.54 -11.05
N LEU A 19 -5.46 -4.18 -11.18
CA LEU A 19 -6.45 -4.38 -10.13
C LEU A 19 -6.55 -5.83 -9.66
N THR A 20 -6.61 -6.78 -10.60
CA THR A 20 -6.73 -8.21 -10.30
C THR A 20 -5.50 -8.82 -9.61
N HIS A 21 -4.37 -8.10 -9.57
CA HIS A 21 -3.20 -8.50 -8.80
C HIS A 21 -3.25 -8.02 -7.34
N ALA A 22 -4.07 -7.00 -7.03
CA ALA A 22 -4.14 -6.38 -5.70
C ALA A 22 -5.49 -6.62 -5.00
N GLU A 23 -6.54 -6.98 -5.74
CA GLU A 23 -7.91 -7.09 -5.23
C GLU A 23 -8.63 -8.34 -5.74
N THR A 24 -9.53 -8.85 -4.89
CA THR A 24 -10.45 -9.95 -5.15
C THR A 24 -11.88 -9.51 -4.78
N PRO A 25 -12.94 -10.24 -5.18
CA PRO A 25 -14.31 -9.92 -4.76
C PRO A 25 -14.53 -9.89 -3.24
N THR A 26 -13.62 -10.50 -2.46
CA THR A 26 -13.65 -10.53 -1.00
C THR A 26 -12.72 -9.51 -0.35
N GLY A 27 -12.07 -8.64 -1.13
CA GLY A 27 -11.16 -7.60 -0.65
C GLY A 27 -9.72 -7.72 -1.18
N MET A 28 -8.83 -6.90 -0.61
CA MET A 28 -7.43 -6.75 -1.02
C MET A 28 -6.61 -8.03 -0.76
N ARG A 29 -5.83 -8.48 -1.75
CA ARG A 29 -5.02 -9.71 -1.67
C ARG A 29 -3.81 -9.69 -2.63
N TYR A 30 -2.81 -10.54 -2.35
CA TYR A 30 -1.61 -10.76 -3.16
C TYR A 30 -0.65 -9.56 -3.23
N MET A 31 -0.66 -8.76 -4.30
CA MET A 31 0.31 -7.69 -4.54
C MET A 31 -0.13 -6.37 -3.91
N VAL A 32 -0.35 -6.40 -2.60
CA VAL A 32 -0.75 -5.27 -1.77
C VAL A 32 -0.09 -5.39 -0.41
N THR A 33 0.35 -4.27 0.14
CA THR A 33 0.82 -4.15 1.52
C THR A 33 0.48 -2.77 2.07
N ALA A 34 0.50 -2.64 3.39
CA ALA A 34 0.35 -1.37 4.08
C ALA A 34 1.74 -0.75 4.31
N VAL A 35 1.89 0.52 3.93
CA VAL A 35 2.98 1.37 4.40
C VAL A 35 2.45 2.16 5.58
N ILE A 36 3.00 1.90 6.77
CA ILE A 36 2.61 2.56 8.00
C ILE A 36 3.62 3.66 8.29
N VAL A 37 3.15 4.91 8.28
CA VAL A 37 3.91 6.07 8.74
C VAL A 37 3.35 6.44 10.11
N ALA A 38 4.08 6.10 11.17
CA ALA A 38 3.72 6.49 12.52
C ALA A 38 4.05 7.97 12.75
N ASP A 39 3.28 8.61 13.63
CA ASP A 39 3.72 9.83 14.28
C ASP A 39 4.93 9.55 15.18
N LYS A 40 5.65 10.61 15.53
CA LYS A 40 6.81 10.51 16.41
C LYS A 40 6.39 10.57 17.87
#